data_AF-A0A3M6X8P7-F1
#
_entry.id   AF-A0A3M6X8P7-F1
#
_cell.length_a   1.000
_cell.length_b   1.000
_cell.length_c   1.000
_cell.angle_alpha   90.00
_cell.angle_beta   90.00
_cell.angle_gamma   90.00
#
_symmetry.space_group_name_H-M   'P 1'
#
loop_
_entity.id
_entity.type
_entity.pdbx_description
1 polymer ?
#
loop_
_entity_poly.entity_id
_entity_poly.type
_entity_poly.pdbx_seq_one_letter_code
_entity_poly.pdbx_strand_id
1 'polypeptide(L)'
;MGLHARDVPQMLPRCTTWTEQEERRRVWWGVLILDRISNIGHRGKPFASAEPSSDMHLPTDDTAWDRGQMLATAPLSLSASQTIRASSFARACQSVHLAGKVCRHIDDKTIPLDYRFEEALQLHKTLKALAALLPTEAEGEDPTAGPTICSSLATCYSALLTLYDAYGCSERSVPDAPESQLVMQKESIQGIAEVCESVLLLGRKIGQRIELGEDLGRLSPLTVECMYEAGASYAWYLRETSNPQYGEKLAEVKELLRLFERRWRVAGQYLLYIDEFWQYGCMGNPDPRDYIRIIEATEYQLVSAIR
;
A
#
# COMPACT_ATOMS: atom_id res chain seq x y z
N MET A 1 6.62 22.59 -12.76
CA MET A 1 5.82 23.47 -11.88
C MET A 1 6.56 23.95 -10.64
N GLY A 2 7.49 23.18 -10.06
CA GLY A 2 8.23 23.57 -8.85
C GLY A 2 7.59 23.10 -7.53
N LEU A 3 6.49 22.35 -7.59
CA LEU A 3 5.73 21.91 -6.41
C LEU A 3 6.48 20.97 -5.45
N HIS A 4 7.56 20.32 -5.92
CA HIS A 4 8.29 19.29 -5.17
C HIS A 4 9.23 19.86 -4.10
N ALA A 5 9.63 21.12 -4.20
CA ALA A 5 10.57 21.76 -3.28
C ALA A 5 10.34 23.28 -3.21
N ARG A 6 10.73 23.92 -2.10
CA ARG A 6 10.47 25.36 -1.88
C ARG A 6 11.55 26.27 -2.43
N ASP A 7 12.76 25.74 -2.55
CA ASP A 7 14.00 26.40 -2.91
C ASP A 7 14.39 26.20 -4.38
N VAL A 8 13.55 25.52 -5.16
CA VAL A 8 13.72 25.33 -6.61
C VAL A 8 12.96 26.41 -7.40
N PRO A 9 13.33 26.67 -8.67
CA PRO A 9 12.59 27.55 -9.55
C PRO A 9 11.10 27.21 -9.62
N GLN A 10 10.25 28.18 -9.31
CA GLN A 10 8.80 28.03 -9.31
C GLN A 10 8.22 28.54 -10.63
N MET A 11 7.44 27.71 -11.33
CA MET A 11 6.71 28.13 -12.52
C MET A 11 5.38 28.80 -12.17
N LEU A 12 4.82 28.47 -11.00
CA LEU A 12 3.58 29.04 -10.51
C LEU A 12 3.89 30.29 -9.67
N PRO A 13 2.99 31.30 -9.67
CA PRO A 13 3.13 32.46 -8.79
C PRO A 13 3.16 32.03 -7.32
N ARG A 14 3.67 32.89 -6.44
CA ARG A 14 3.60 32.65 -4.99
C ARG A 14 2.14 32.52 -4.55
N CYS A 15 1.85 31.55 -3.69
CA CYS A 15 0.51 31.40 -3.13
C CYS A 15 0.11 32.67 -2.39
N THR A 16 -1.08 33.19 -2.66
CA THR A 16 -1.62 34.38 -1.96
C THR A 16 -2.55 34.01 -0.82
N THR A 17 -3.04 32.76 -0.79
CA THR A 17 -3.92 32.26 0.26
C THR A 17 -3.36 30.99 0.89
N TRP A 18 -3.75 30.73 2.13
CA TRP A 18 -3.48 29.45 2.79
C TRP A 18 -4.12 28.29 2.01
N THR A 19 -5.34 28.51 1.50
CA THR A 19 -6.08 27.52 0.72
C THR A 19 -5.29 27.06 -0.49
N GLU A 20 -4.81 28.00 -1.31
CA GLU A 20 -4.00 27.69 -2.49
C GLU A 20 -2.70 26.94 -2.14
N GLN A 21 -2.08 27.30 -1.01
CA GLN A 21 -0.87 26.61 -0.56
C GLN A 21 -1.15 25.15 -0.18
N GLU A 22 -2.24 24.89 0.54
CA GLU A 22 -2.66 23.55 0.93
C GLU A 22 -3.13 22.74 -0.29
N GLU A 23 -3.84 23.36 -1.23
CA GLU A 23 -4.21 22.76 -2.52
C GLU A 23 -2.98 22.24 -3.27
N ARG A 24 -1.95 23.09 -3.43
CA ARG A 24 -0.69 22.70 -4.09
C ARG A 24 0.03 21.57 -3.37
N ARG A 25 -0.01 21.57 -2.02
CA ARG A 25 0.57 20.50 -1.19
C ARG A 25 -0.17 19.19 -1.42
N ARG A 26 -1.50 19.21 -1.37
CA ARG A 26 -2.36 18.04 -1.60
C ARG A 26 -2.20 17.49 -3.01
N VAL A 27 -2.13 18.36 -4.02
CA VAL A 27 -1.87 17.98 -5.41
C VAL A 27 -0.52 17.28 -5.56
N TRP A 28 0.53 17.84 -4.97
CA TRP A 28 1.85 17.21 -5.05
C TRP A 28 1.88 15.84 -4.36
N TRP A 29 1.29 15.72 -3.16
CA TRP A 29 1.13 14.43 -2.50
C TRP A 29 0.28 13.45 -3.32
N GLY A 30 -0.76 13.92 -3.99
CA GLY A 30 -1.56 13.12 -4.92
C GLY A 30 -0.71 12.56 -6.06
N VAL A 31 0.17 13.37 -6.65
CA VAL A 31 1.12 12.90 -7.68
C VAL A 31 2.06 11.83 -7.12
N LEU A 32 2.64 12.05 -5.93
CA LEU A 32 3.49 11.06 -5.27
C LEU A 32 2.73 9.75 -5.01
N ILE A 33 1.48 9.85 -4.54
CA ILE A 33 0.64 8.68 -4.28
C ILE A 33 0.47 7.87 -5.56
N LEU A 34 0.04 8.50 -6.66
CA LEU A 34 -0.18 7.84 -7.94
C LEU A 34 1.09 7.20 -8.51
N ASP A 35 2.23 7.91 -8.43
CA ASP A 35 3.52 7.41 -8.91
C ASP A 35 3.98 6.16 -8.15
N ARG A 36 3.88 6.17 -6.81
CA ARG A 36 4.30 5.03 -5.99
C ARG A 36 3.36 3.83 -6.13
N ILE A 37 2.05 4.05 -6.16
CA ILE A 37 1.07 2.95 -6.20
C ILE A 37 1.05 2.26 -7.56
N SER A 38 1.33 2.99 -8.65
CA SER A 38 1.41 2.39 -9.99
C SER A 38 2.60 1.43 -10.11
N ASN A 39 3.59 1.60 -9.23
CA ASN A 39 4.80 0.80 -9.17
C ASN A 39 4.78 -0.21 -8.01
N ILE A 40 3.81 -0.15 -7.09
CA ILE A 40 3.63 -1.19 -6.07
C ILE A 40 3.24 -2.48 -6.80
N GLY A 41 3.99 -3.57 -6.59
CA GLY A 41 3.90 -4.80 -7.38
C GLY A 41 4.84 -4.88 -8.60
N HIS A 42 5.26 -3.75 -9.19
CA HIS A 42 6.15 -3.76 -10.35
C HIS A 42 7.61 -3.57 -9.97
N ARG A 43 8.37 -4.67 -9.94
CA ARG A 43 9.80 -4.61 -9.63
C ARG A 43 10.60 -4.05 -10.80
N GLY A 44 11.60 -3.22 -10.49
CA GLY A 44 12.64 -2.77 -11.41
C GLY A 44 12.30 -1.57 -12.28
N LYS A 45 11.13 -0.92 -12.06
CA LYS A 45 10.78 0.34 -12.73
C LYS A 45 11.12 1.53 -11.82
N PRO A 46 11.88 2.54 -12.30
CA PRO A 46 12.14 3.73 -11.50
C PRO A 46 10.87 4.56 -11.34
N PHE A 47 10.70 5.17 -10.17
CA PHE A 47 9.66 6.17 -9.94
C PHE A 47 9.85 7.39 -10.83
N ALA A 48 8.74 7.98 -11.29
CA ALA A 48 8.77 9.21 -12.09
C ALA A 48 9.15 10.43 -11.23
N SER A 49 8.90 10.39 -9.92
CA SER A 49 9.21 11.46 -8.99
C SER A 49 10.38 11.12 -8.06
N ALA A 50 11.15 12.16 -7.70
CA ALA A 50 12.13 12.07 -6.64
C ALA A 50 11.49 11.71 -5.29
N GLU A 51 12.32 11.27 -4.34
CA GLU A 51 11.87 10.96 -3.00
C GLU A 51 11.46 12.24 -2.25
N PRO A 52 10.31 12.24 -1.55
CA PRO A 52 9.96 13.35 -0.67
C PRO A 52 11.01 13.52 0.44
N SER A 53 11.39 14.75 0.71
CA SER A 53 12.31 15.08 1.80
C SER A 53 11.64 14.83 3.15
N SER A 54 12.44 14.54 4.18
CA SER A 54 11.93 14.25 5.53
C SER A 54 11.23 15.46 6.17
N ASP A 55 11.60 16.66 5.77
CA ASP A 55 10.99 17.93 6.20
C ASP A 55 9.79 18.34 5.32
N MET A 56 9.45 17.58 4.28
CA MET A 56 8.26 17.84 3.47
C MET A 56 7.01 17.83 4.36
N HIS A 57 6.20 18.88 4.25
CA HIS A 57 4.99 19.01 5.05
C HIS A 57 3.89 18.08 4.55
N LEU A 58 3.27 17.36 5.48
CA LEU A 58 2.05 16.60 5.25
C LEU A 58 0.85 17.54 5.08
N PRO A 59 -0.20 17.09 4.37
CA PRO A 59 -1.48 17.78 4.31
C PRO A 59 -2.07 18.02 5.71
N THR A 60 -2.89 19.06 5.82
CA THR A 60 -3.57 19.41 7.08
C THR A 60 -4.82 18.55 7.31
N ASP A 61 -5.62 18.90 8.32
CA ASP A 61 -6.90 18.25 8.60
C ASP A 61 -7.86 18.33 7.40
N ASP A 62 -8.43 17.18 7.01
CA ASP A 62 -9.30 17.06 5.85
C ASP A 62 -10.62 17.82 6.04
N THR A 63 -11.18 17.80 7.25
CA THR A 63 -12.45 18.48 7.54
C THR A 63 -12.30 20.00 7.59
N ALA A 64 -11.20 20.49 8.16
CA ALA A 64 -10.88 21.91 8.18
C ALA A 64 -10.61 22.43 6.76
N TRP A 65 -9.90 21.64 5.94
CA TRP A 65 -9.70 21.92 4.52
C TRP A 65 -11.03 22.04 3.76
N ASP A 66 -11.91 21.04 3.88
CA ASP A 66 -13.22 21.01 3.19
C ASP A 66 -14.11 22.19 3.59
N ARG A 67 -13.97 22.69 4.82
CA ARG A 67 -14.70 23.86 5.33
C ARG A 67 -14.00 25.20 5.05
N GLY A 68 -12.82 25.19 4.42
CA GLY A 68 -11.99 26.38 4.21
C GLY A 68 -11.51 27.04 5.50
N GLN A 69 -11.44 26.28 6.60
CA GLN A 69 -11.06 26.77 7.92
C GLN A 69 -9.53 26.79 8.06
N MET A 70 -8.98 27.98 8.30
CA MET A 70 -7.57 28.13 8.63
C MET A 70 -7.31 27.62 10.05
N LEU A 71 -6.42 26.63 10.18
CA LEU A 71 -5.96 26.14 11.47
C LEU A 71 -4.71 26.89 11.92
N ALA A 72 -4.70 27.37 13.16
CA ALA A 72 -3.54 27.98 13.81
C ALA A 72 -2.55 26.91 14.33
N THR A 73 -2.27 25.88 13.53
CA THR A 73 -1.41 24.75 13.91
C THR A 73 -0.22 24.67 12.95
N ALA A 74 0.96 24.42 13.50
CA ALA A 74 2.15 24.20 12.68
C ALA A 74 1.94 22.97 11.78
N PRO A 75 2.34 23.04 10.49
CA PRO A 75 2.24 21.90 9.59
C PRO A 75 3.11 20.74 10.07
N LEU A 76 2.57 19.53 10.00
CA LEU A 76 3.27 18.30 10.37
C LEU A 76 4.31 17.97 9.29
N SER A 77 5.55 17.67 9.65
CA SER A 77 6.55 17.17 8.71
C SER A 77 6.41 15.66 8.49
N LEU A 78 6.90 15.15 7.36
CA LEU A 78 6.91 13.72 7.07
C LEU A 78 7.71 12.92 8.12
N SER A 79 8.77 13.52 8.66
CA SER A 79 9.60 12.96 9.75
C SER A 79 8.97 12.99 11.12
N ALA A 80 7.78 13.58 11.27
CA ALA A 80 7.14 13.68 12.58
C ALA A 80 6.81 12.29 13.13
N SER A 81 6.80 12.19 14.47
CA SER A 81 6.46 10.93 15.14
C SER A 81 5.11 10.42 14.66
N GLN A 82 5.04 9.14 14.29
CA GLN A 82 3.79 8.52 13.85
C GLN A 82 2.71 8.57 14.94
N THR A 83 3.10 8.65 16.22
CA THR A 83 2.18 8.78 17.36
C THR A 83 1.42 10.11 17.38
N ILE A 84 1.85 11.11 16.62
CA ILE A 84 1.10 12.35 16.44
C ILE A 84 -0.07 12.05 15.51
N ARG A 85 -1.29 12.34 15.97
CA ARG A 85 -2.50 12.17 15.15
C ARG A 85 -2.41 13.02 13.89
N ALA A 86 -2.73 12.42 12.76
CA ALA A 86 -2.73 13.07 11.46
C ALA A 86 -4.05 12.82 10.74
N SER A 87 -4.37 13.66 9.75
CA SER A 87 -5.54 13.42 8.91
C SER A 87 -5.36 12.16 8.08
N SER A 88 -6.47 11.63 7.59
CA SER A 88 -6.50 10.40 6.84
C SER A 88 -5.74 10.51 5.52
N PHE A 89 -5.83 11.66 4.85
CA PHE A 89 -5.00 11.94 3.69
C PHE A 89 -3.51 12.06 4.05
N ALA A 90 -3.15 12.66 5.19
CA ALA A 90 -1.77 12.68 5.67
C ALA A 90 -1.25 11.27 6.02
N ARG A 91 -2.10 10.39 6.58
CA ARG A 91 -1.77 8.98 6.81
C ARG A 91 -1.54 8.23 5.49
N ALA A 92 -2.33 8.52 4.45
CA ALA A 92 -2.13 7.94 3.13
C ALA A 92 -0.79 8.39 2.52
N CYS A 93 -0.41 9.66 2.72
CA CYS A 93 0.91 10.17 2.32
C CYS A 93 2.05 9.43 3.03
N GLN A 94 1.93 9.21 4.34
CA GLN A 94 2.93 8.48 5.12
C GLN A 94 3.03 7.01 4.72
N SER A 95 1.90 6.31 4.56
CA SER A 95 1.91 4.90 4.14
C SER A 95 2.53 4.73 2.75
N VAL A 96 2.20 5.62 1.81
CA VAL A 96 2.75 5.57 0.45
C VAL A 96 4.23 5.95 0.41
N HIS A 97 4.68 6.89 1.23
CA HIS A 97 6.12 7.15 1.39
C HIS A 97 6.87 5.88 1.83
N LEU A 98 6.37 5.17 2.85
CA LEU A 98 6.98 3.92 3.31
C LEU A 98 6.94 2.81 2.25
N ALA A 99 5.82 2.67 1.52
CA ALA A 99 5.72 1.75 0.39
C ALA A 99 6.76 2.06 -0.70
N GLY A 100 6.97 3.35 -0.98
CA GLY A 100 8.01 3.81 -1.89
C GLY A 100 9.41 3.43 -1.44
N LYS A 101 9.69 3.51 -0.13
CA LYS A 101 10.98 3.05 0.44
C LYS A 101 11.15 1.53 0.26
N VAL A 102 10.10 0.74 0.45
CA VAL A 102 10.15 -0.72 0.23
C VAL A 102 10.50 -1.05 -1.22
N CYS A 103 9.82 -0.44 -2.19
CA CYS A 103 10.08 -0.72 -3.60
C CYS A 103 11.53 -0.39 -3.98
N ARG A 104 12.02 0.80 -3.58
CA ARG A 104 13.43 1.18 -3.82
C ARG A 104 14.41 0.25 -3.15
N HIS A 105 14.14 -0.15 -1.91
CA HIS A 105 14.99 -1.08 -1.18
C HIS A 105 15.11 -2.44 -1.89
N ILE A 106 14.01 -2.96 -2.44
CA ILE A 106 13.99 -4.22 -3.19
C ILE A 106 14.72 -4.08 -4.53
N ASP A 107 14.54 -2.96 -5.21
CA ASP A 107 15.11 -2.73 -6.54
C ASP A 107 16.58 -2.31 -6.51
N ASP A 108 17.06 -1.72 -5.42
CA ASP A 108 18.43 -1.29 -5.27
C ASP A 108 19.36 -2.47 -4.98
N LYS A 109 20.03 -2.92 -6.04
CA LYS A 109 21.01 -4.02 -6.01
C LYS A 109 22.35 -3.61 -5.40
N THR A 110 22.60 -2.32 -5.19
CA THR A 110 23.88 -1.79 -4.72
C THR A 110 24.02 -1.81 -3.19
N ILE A 111 22.92 -2.01 -2.47
CA ILE A 111 22.92 -2.07 -1.01
C ILE A 111 23.80 -3.22 -0.51
N PRO A 112 24.78 -2.96 0.39
CA PRO A 112 25.58 -3.99 1.04
C PRO A 112 24.69 -5.02 1.77
N LEU A 113 25.09 -6.29 1.74
CA LEU A 113 24.23 -7.38 2.22
C LEU A 113 23.82 -7.23 3.70
N ASP A 114 24.75 -6.87 4.58
CA ASP A 114 24.47 -6.71 6.01
C ASP A 114 23.47 -5.56 6.26
N TYR A 115 23.69 -4.43 5.60
CA TYR A 115 22.83 -3.25 5.70
C TYR A 115 21.45 -3.50 5.08
N ARG A 116 21.37 -4.33 4.04
CA ARG A 116 20.11 -4.68 3.38
C ARG A 116 19.13 -5.32 4.36
N PHE A 117 19.57 -6.29 5.16
CA PHE A 117 18.66 -6.93 6.12
C PHE A 117 18.30 -6.01 7.29
N GLU A 118 19.22 -5.16 7.74
CA GLU A 118 18.93 -4.16 8.77
C GLU A 118 17.91 -3.12 8.29
N GLU A 119 18.06 -2.62 7.06
CA GLU A 119 17.12 -1.68 6.46
C GLU A 119 15.74 -2.33 6.24
N ALA A 120 15.70 -3.57 5.73
CA ALA A 120 14.47 -4.34 5.61
C ALA A 120 13.77 -4.47 6.97
N LEU A 121 14.53 -4.75 8.03
CA LEU A 121 13.97 -4.84 9.38
C LEU A 121 13.45 -3.48 9.87
N GLN A 122 14.12 -2.37 9.58
CA GLN A 122 13.61 -1.05 9.95
C GLN A 122 12.31 -0.72 9.21
N LEU A 123 12.23 -1.04 7.91
CA LEU A 123 11.02 -0.86 7.11
C LEU A 123 9.86 -1.71 7.63
N HIS A 124 10.10 -2.99 7.93
CA HIS A 124 9.10 -3.89 8.51
C HIS A 124 8.52 -3.32 9.83
N LYS A 125 9.39 -2.91 10.76
CA LYS A 125 8.98 -2.35 12.07
C LYS A 125 8.14 -1.10 11.89
N THR A 126 8.59 -0.20 11.03
CA THR A 126 7.96 1.09 10.79
C THR A 126 6.57 0.92 10.15
N LEU A 127 6.44 0.01 9.18
CA LEU A 127 5.16 -0.31 8.54
C LEU A 127 4.18 -1.02 9.51
N LYS A 128 4.65 -2.01 10.28
CA LYS A 128 3.81 -2.67 11.31
C LYS A 128 3.33 -1.68 12.37
N ALA A 129 4.21 -0.79 12.83
CA ALA A 129 3.86 0.25 13.80
C ALA A 129 2.77 1.19 13.25
N LEU A 130 2.93 1.67 12.01
CA LEU A 130 1.92 2.49 11.36
C LEU A 130 0.60 1.72 11.22
N ALA A 131 0.62 0.51 10.66
CA ALA A 131 -0.58 -0.30 10.46
C ALA A 131 -1.31 -0.64 11.78
N ALA A 132 -0.59 -0.80 12.89
CA ALA A 132 -1.18 -1.05 14.20
C ALA A 132 -1.83 0.20 14.84
N LEU A 133 -1.33 1.40 14.50
CA LEU A 133 -1.87 2.67 15.00
C LEU A 133 -3.18 3.04 14.30
N LEU A 134 -3.24 2.82 12.99
CA LEU A 134 -4.31 3.27 12.10
C LEU A 134 -5.74 2.86 12.53
N PRO A 135 -6.03 1.62 12.99
CA PRO A 135 -7.36 1.24 13.45
C PRO A 135 -7.84 2.05 14.66
N THR A 136 -6.94 2.32 15.62
CA THR A 136 -7.24 3.10 16.83
C THR A 136 -7.59 4.54 16.47
N GLU A 137 -6.94 5.11 15.45
CA GLU A 137 -7.27 6.46 14.98
C GLU A 137 -8.62 6.50 14.26
N ALA A 138 -8.96 5.44 13.52
CA ALA A 138 -10.23 5.32 12.81
C ALA A 138 -11.44 5.22 13.76
N GLU A 139 -11.28 4.59 14.93
CA GLU A 139 -12.35 4.53 15.96
C GLU A 139 -12.73 5.91 16.50
N GLY A 140 -11.80 6.86 16.45
CA GLY A 140 -12.00 8.23 16.92
C GLY A 140 -12.48 9.20 15.84
N GLU A 141 -12.86 8.71 14.65
CA GLU A 141 -13.39 9.54 13.56
C GLU A 141 -14.91 9.49 13.47
N ASP A 142 -15.50 10.52 12.86
CA ASP A 142 -16.94 10.59 12.64
C ASP A 142 -17.39 9.43 11.72
N PRO A 143 -18.31 8.54 12.17
CA PRO A 143 -18.80 7.43 11.37
C PRO A 143 -19.42 7.86 10.03
N THR A 144 -19.94 9.10 9.95
CA THR A 144 -20.50 9.68 8.72
C THR A 144 -19.42 10.12 7.73
N ALA A 145 -18.19 10.37 8.21
CA ALA A 145 -17.05 10.77 7.39
C ALA A 145 -16.40 9.60 6.64
N GLY A 146 -16.94 8.38 6.69
CA GLY A 146 -16.47 7.24 5.89
C GLY A 146 -15.23 6.53 6.47
N PRO A 147 -14.76 5.42 5.89
CA PRO A 147 -13.58 4.73 6.38
C PRO A 147 -12.34 5.39 5.81
N THR A 148 -11.91 6.48 6.43
CA THR A 148 -10.90 7.36 5.86
C THR A 148 -9.49 6.74 5.80
N ILE A 149 -9.23 5.72 6.62
CA ILE A 149 -7.91 5.11 6.83
C ILE A 149 -7.69 3.81 6.02
N CYS A 150 -8.72 3.29 5.35
CA CYS A 150 -8.63 2.03 4.59
C CYS A 150 -7.53 2.04 3.52
N SER A 151 -7.36 3.17 2.81
CA SER A 151 -6.28 3.35 1.82
C SER A 151 -4.89 3.20 2.45
N SER A 152 -4.71 3.79 3.63
CA SER A 152 -3.43 3.79 4.34
C SER A 152 -3.12 2.39 4.87
N LEU A 153 -4.11 1.69 5.43
CA LEU A 153 -3.97 0.29 5.86
C LEU A 153 -3.64 -0.63 4.69
N ALA A 154 -4.41 -0.56 3.61
CA ALA A 154 -4.19 -1.37 2.42
C ALA A 154 -2.78 -1.15 1.85
N THR A 155 -2.34 0.11 1.76
CA THR A 155 -0.98 0.45 1.32
C THR A 155 0.08 -0.16 2.23
N CYS A 156 -0.09 -0.08 3.55
CA CYS A 156 0.84 -0.70 4.50
C CYS A 156 0.88 -2.22 4.31
N TYR A 157 -0.26 -2.87 4.12
CA TYR A 157 -0.33 -4.31 3.91
C TYR A 157 0.34 -4.74 2.60
N SER A 158 0.07 -4.05 1.48
CA SER A 158 0.77 -4.33 0.22
C SER A 158 2.27 -4.11 0.33
N ALA A 159 2.72 -3.03 0.97
CA ALA A 159 4.14 -2.81 1.20
C ALA A 159 4.78 -3.91 2.06
N LEU A 160 4.10 -4.39 3.10
CA LEU A 160 4.56 -5.49 3.93
C LEU A 160 4.61 -6.81 3.16
N LEU A 161 3.58 -7.15 2.39
CA LEU A 161 3.55 -8.37 1.57
C LEU A 161 4.66 -8.35 0.51
N THR A 162 4.83 -7.22 -0.18
CA THR A 162 5.93 -7.01 -1.14
C THR A 162 7.31 -7.18 -0.47
N LEU A 163 7.50 -6.62 0.73
CA LEU A 163 8.75 -6.79 1.50
C LEU A 163 8.97 -8.25 1.91
N TYR A 164 7.96 -8.89 2.48
CA TYR A 164 8.08 -10.27 2.96
C TYR A 164 8.25 -11.27 1.83
N ASP A 165 7.65 -11.04 0.68
CA ASP A 165 7.87 -11.86 -0.51
C ASP A 165 9.35 -11.86 -0.95
N ALA A 166 10.00 -10.69 -0.91
CA ALA A 166 11.41 -10.57 -1.25
C ALA A 166 12.37 -11.30 -0.27
N TYR A 167 11.94 -11.56 0.97
CA TYR A 167 12.77 -12.13 2.03
C TYR A 167 12.28 -13.48 2.59
N GLY A 168 11.11 -13.96 2.18
CA GLY A 168 10.54 -15.23 2.64
C GLY A 168 11.17 -16.45 1.99
N CYS A 169 11.65 -16.33 0.75
CA CYS A 169 12.26 -17.43 0.00
C CYS A 169 13.80 -17.30 -0.02
N SER A 170 14.47 -18.20 0.70
CA SER A 170 15.94 -18.31 0.70
C SER A 170 16.42 -19.17 -0.48
N GLU A 171 16.43 -18.62 -1.69
CA GLU A 171 17.29 -19.20 -2.74
C GLU A 171 18.77 -18.83 -2.54
N ARG A 172 19.05 -17.85 -1.67
CA ARG A 172 20.39 -17.33 -1.41
C ARG A 172 20.87 -17.75 -0.03
N SER A 173 21.29 -19.01 0.08
CA SER A 173 22.16 -19.38 1.19
C SER A 173 23.48 -18.61 1.02
N VAL A 174 23.71 -17.62 1.87
CA VAL A 174 24.94 -16.85 1.87
C VAL A 174 25.87 -17.47 2.92
N PRO A 175 27.10 -17.90 2.55
CA PRO A 175 28.11 -18.26 3.53
C PRO A 175 28.36 -17.08 4.48
N ASP A 176 28.38 -17.32 5.79
CA ASP A 176 28.48 -16.30 6.84
C ASP A 176 27.33 -15.27 6.85
N ALA A 177 26.10 -15.74 6.57
CA ALA A 177 24.88 -14.92 6.63
C ALA A 177 24.78 -14.13 7.97
N PRO A 178 24.53 -12.81 7.93
CA PRO A 178 24.38 -12.00 9.13
C PRO A 178 23.14 -12.43 9.94
N GLU A 179 23.15 -12.24 11.27
CA GLU A 179 22.01 -12.57 12.14
C GLU A 179 20.71 -11.89 11.67
N SER A 180 20.83 -10.67 11.15
CA SER A 180 19.72 -9.90 10.57
C SER A 180 19.03 -10.61 9.41
N GLN A 181 19.73 -11.46 8.64
CA GLN A 181 19.13 -12.27 7.58
C GLN A 181 18.13 -13.28 8.14
N LEU A 182 18.53 -14.05 9.16
CA LEU A 182 17.67 -15.06 9.77
C LEU A 182 16.46 -14.42 10.45
N VAL A 183 16.66 -13.28 11.11
CA VAL A 183 15.57 -12.52 11.73
C VAL A 183 14.58 -12.04 10.65
N MET A 184 15.07 -11.39 9.58
CA MET A 184 14.19 -10.88 8.52
C MET A 184 13.45 -12.00 7.80
N GLN A 185 14.12 -13.14 7.54
CA GLN A 185 13.47 -14.30 6.92
C GLN A 185 12.35 -14.85 7.80
N LYS A 186 12.61 -15.01 9.11
CA LYS A 186 11.60 -15.48 10.06
C LYS A 186 10.39 -14.53 10.12
N GLU A 187 10.65 -13.23 10.24
CA GLU A 187 9.60 -12.20 10.23
C GLU A 187 8.81 -12.22 8.93
N SER A 188 9.46 -12.49 7.79
CA SER A 188 8.78 -12.57 6.49
C SER A 188 7.88 -13.78 6.35
N ILE A 189 8.37 -14.97 6.70
CA ILE A 189 7.60 -16.23 6.61
C ILE A 189 6.36 -16.15 7.51
N GLN A 190 6.52 -15.69 8.75
CA GLN A 190 5.40 -15.52 9.68
C GLN A 190 4.48 -14.37 9.27
N GLY A 191 5.09 -13.26 8.80
CA GLY A 191 4.41 -12.02 8.50
C GLY A 191 3.44 -12.10 7.32
N ILE A 192 3.70 -12.94 6.32
CA ILE A 192 2.78 -13.13 5.18
C ILE A 192 1.41 -13.59 5.67
N ALA A 193 1.36 -14.65 6.48
CA ALA A 193 0.09 -15.17 7.01
C ALA A 193 -0.62 -14.13 7.90
N GLU A 194 0.11 -13.44 8.80
CA GLU A 194 -0.45 -12.40 9.67
C GLU A 194 -1.07 -11.23 8.89
N VAL A 195 -0.37 -10.77 7.85
CA VAL A 195 -0.85 -9.66 7.01
C VAL A 195 -2.04 -10.10 6.16
N CYS A 196 -2.05 -11.32 5.61
CA CYS A 196 -3.21 -11.85 4.87
C CYS A 196 -4.48 -11.88 5.73
N GLU A 197 -4.39 -12.31 7.00
CA GLU A 197 -5.54 -12.25 7.92
C GLU A 197 -6.01 -10.81 8.17
N SER A 198 -5.06 -9.88 8.30
CA SER A 198 -5.35 -8.46 8.51
C SER A 198 -6.03 -7.83 7.29
N VAL A 199 -5.60 -8.22 6.09
CA VAL A 199 -6.24 -7.85 4.82
C VAL A 199 -7.66 -8.40 4.75
N LEU A 200 -7.87 -9.69 5.07
CA LEU A 200 -9.21 -10.27 5.06
C LEU A 200 -10.15 -9.56 6.04
N LEU A 201 -9.67 -9.22 7.24
CA LEU A 201 -10.42 -8.43 8.21
C LEU A 201 -10.77 -7.03 7.67
N LEU A 202 -9.82 -6.35 7.01
CA LEU A 202 -10.07 -5.07 6.34
C LEU A 202 -11.15 -5.21 5.27
N GLY A 203 -11.08 -6.27 4.45
CA GLY A 203 -12.04 -6.56 3.39
C GLY A 203 -13.44 -6.80 3.93
N ARG A 204 -13.58 -7.61 4.99
CA ARG A 204 -14.85 -7.83 5.70
C ARG A 204 -15.45 -6.52 6.20
N LYS A 205 -14.65 -5.64 6.82
CA LYS A 205 -15.11 -4.32 7.29
C LYS A 205 -15.60 -3.45 6.15
N ILE A 206 -14.88 -3.42 5.02
CA ILE A 206 -15.30 -2.69 3.82
C ILE A 206 -16.61 -3.28 3.27
N GLY A 207 -16.70 -4.61 3.13
CA GLY A 207 -17.88 -5.30 2.63
C GLY A 207 -19.13 -5.02 3.46
N GLN A 208 -19.03 -5.13 4.78
CA GLN A 208 -20.14 -4.81 5.70
C GLN A 208 -20.64 -3.38 5.53
N ARG A 209 -19.74 -2.40 5.35
CA ARG A 209 -20.14 -1.00 5.15
C ARG A 209 -20.87 -0.79 3.82
N ILE A 210 -20.41 -1.46 2.76
CA ILE A 210 -21.09 -1.43 1.45
C ILE A 210 -22.48 -2.06 1.56
N GLU A 211 -22.63 -3.17 2.28
CA GLU A 211 -23.93 -3.81 2.53
C GLU A 211 -24.89 -2.90 3.33
N LEU A 212 -24.35 -2.11 4.27
CA LEU A 212 -25.10 -1.10 5.01
C LEU A 212 -25.44 0.16 4.17
N GLY A 213 -25.10 0.17 2.88
CA GLY A 213 -25.49 1.22 1.93
C GLY A 213 -24.45 2.33 1.74
N GLU A 214 -23.20 2.15 2.19
CA GLU A 214 -22.15 3.11 1.88
C GLU A 214 -21.83 3.15 0.37
N ASP A 215 -21.63 4.37 -0.15
CA ASP A 215 -21.34 4.57 -1.56
C ASP A 215 -19.99 3.94 -1.96
N LEU A 216 -20.05 3.05 -2.95
CA LEU A 216 -18.88 2.46 -3.61
C LEU A 216 -17.93 3.50 -4.18
N GLY A 217 -18.39 4.73 -4.47
CA GLY A 217 -17.57 5.86 -4.87
C GLY A 217 -16.43 6.18 -3.89
N ARG A 218 -16.57 5.80 -2.62
CA ARG A 218 -15.57 6.01 -1.56
C ARG A 218 -14.53 4.90 -1.44
N LEU A 219 -14.74 3.77 -2.12
CA LEU A 219 -13.79 2.67 -2.13
C LEU A 219 -12.56 3.09 -2.92
N SER A 220 -11.39 3.13 -2.29
CA SER A 220 -10.13 3.46 -2.95
C SER A 220 -9.62 2.28 -3.79
N PRO A 221 -9.00 2.51 -4.97
CA PRO A 221 -8.41 1.42 -5.75
C PRO A 221 -7.23 0.75 -5.01
N LEU A 222 -6.63 1.45 -4.03
CA LEU A 222 -5.54 0.93 -3.20
C LEU A 222 -5.91 -0.29 -2.37
N THR A 223 -7.20 -0.47 -2.07
CA THR A 223 -7.67 -1.63 -1.30
C THR A 223 -7.73 -2.90 -2.14
N VAL A 224 -7.62 -2.81 -3.46
CA VAL A 224 -7.76 -3.96 -4.36
C VAL A 224 -6.46 -4.77 -4.43
N GLU A 225 -5.31 -4.09 -4.41
CA GLU A 225 -3.99 -4.73 -4.52
C GLU A 225 -3.74 -5.73 -3.38
N CYS A 226 -3.85 -5.28 -2.13
CA CYS A 226 -3.61 -6.15 -0.98
C CYS A 226 -4.56 -7.36 -0.95
N MET A 227 -5.80 -7.21 -1.45
CA MET A 227 -6.74 -8.34 -1.57
C MET A 227 -6.27 -9.37 -2.56
N TYR A 228 -5.74 -8.94 -3.71
CA TYR A 228 -5.16 -9.85 -4.68
C TYR A 228 -3.93 -10.56 -4.12
N GLU A 229 -3.00 -9.84 -3.48
CA GLU A 229 -1.82 -10.44 -2.86
C GLU A 229 -2.20 -11.47 -1.78
N ALA A 230 -3.22 -11.18 -0.96
CA ALA A 230 -3.74 -12.11 0.03
C ALA A 230 -4.41 -13.34 -0.62
N GLY A 231 -5.18 -13.14 -1.69
CA GLY A 231 -5.79 -14.23 -2.47
C GLY A 231 -4.75 -15.14 -3.10
N ALA A 232 -3.73 -14.57 -3.75
CA ALA A 232 -2.61 -15.33 -4.30
C ALA A 232 -1.87 -16.11 -3.21
N SER A 233 -1.64 -15.50 -2.05
CA SER A 233 -1.00 -16.15 -0.90
C SER A 233 -1.84 -17.31 -0.36
N TYR A 234 -3.16 -17.15 -0.20
CA TYR A 234 -4.05 -18.24 0.22
C TYR A 234 -4.12 -19.37 -0.80
N ALA A 235 -4.13 -19.06 -2.10
CA ALA A 235 -4.06 -20.08 -3.15
C ALA A 235 -2.75 -20.87 -3.09
N TRP A 236 -1.63 -20.18 -2.86
CA TRP A 236 -0.34 -20.83 -2.65
C TRP A 236 -0.33 -21.73 -1.39
N TYR A 237 -0.80 -21.22 -0.24
CA TYR A 237 -0.88 -22.00 1.00
C TYR A 237 -1.80 -23.22 0.88
N LEU A 238 -2.94 -23.08 0.21
CA LEU A 238 -3.86 -24.19 -0.05
C LEU A 238 -3.17 -25.28 -0.87
N ARG A 239 -2.43 -24.90 -1.92
CA ARG A 239 -1.67 -25.84 -2.75
C ARG A 239 -0.60 -26.57 -1.96
N GLU A 240 0.17 -25.83 -1.15
CA GLU A 240 1.32 -26.38 -0.44
C GLU A 240 0.92 -27.29 0.73
N THR A 241 -0.14 -26.93 1.45
CA THR A 241 -0.53 -27.61 2.69
C THR A 241 -1.74 -28.52 2.54
N SER A 242 -2.51 -28.38 1.46
CA SER A 242 -3.83 -29.00 1.29
C SER A 242 -4.82 -28.69 2.44
N ASN A 243 -4.56 -27.64 3.22
CA ASN A 243 -5.42 -27.27 4.34
C ASN A 243 -6.69 -26.56 3.83
N PRO A 244 -7.90 -27.13 4.06
CA PRO A 244 -9.16 -26.58 3.54
C PRO A 244 -9.47 -25.18 4.07
N GLN A 245 -8.95 -24.79 5.23
CA GLN A 245 -9.14 -23.45 5.79
C GLN A 245 -8.62 -22.35 4.85
N TYR A 246 -7.54 -22.60 4.10
CA TYR A 246 -7.06 -21.64 3.11
C TYR A 246 -7.96 -21.57 1.88
N GLY A 247 -8.69 -22.65 1.55
CA GLY A 247 -9.70 -22.65 0.50
C GLY A 247 -10.92 -21.80 0.86
N GLU A 248 -11.36 -21.87 2.12
CA GLU A 248 -12.44 -20.99 2.64
C GLU A 248 -12.04 -19.52 2.58
N LYS A 249 -10.83 -19.19 3.05
CA LYS A 249 -10.29 -17.82 3.01
C LYS A 249 -10.11 -17.32 1.58
N LEU A 250 -9.61 -18.17 0.68
CA LEU A 250 -9.49 -17.84 -0.74
C LEU A 250 -10.87 -17.55 -1.36
N ALA A 251 -11.87 -18.39 -1.09
CA ALA A 251 -13.23 -18.16 -1.57
C ALA A 251 -13.79 -16.82 -1.08
N GLU A 252 -13.55 -16.48 0.18
CA GLU A 252 -13.98 -15.21 0.76
C GLU A 252 -13.28 -14.00 0.12
N VAL A 253 -11.96 -14.04 -0.08
CA VAL A 253 -11.23 -13.00 -0.82
C VAL A 253 -11.81 -12.81 -2.21
N LYS A 254 -12.19 -13.91 -2.90
CA LYS A 254 -12.81 -13.83 -4.22
C LYS A 254 -14.18 -13.14 -4.17
N GLU A 255 -15.02 -13.42 -3.17
CA GLU A 255 -16.29 -12.69 -3.03
C GLU A 255 -16.07 -11.19 -2.79
N LEU A 256 -15.08 -10.83 -1.98
CA LEU A 256 -14.71 -9.43 -1.74
C LEU A 256 -14.19 -8.75 -3.01
N LEU A 257 -13.35 -9.42 -3.80
CA LEU A 257 -12.90 -8.88 -5.09
C LEU A 257 -14.06 -8.71 -6.08
N ARG A 258 -15.04 -9.63 -6.11
CA ARG A 258 -16.26 -9.46 -6.93
C ARG A 258 -17.08 -8.25 -6.48
N LEU A 259 -17.15 -8.01 -5.17
CA LEU A 259 -17.78 -6.81 -4.64
C LEU A 259 -17.03 -5.54 -5.09
N PHE A 260 -15.70 -5.56 -5.05
CA PHE A 260 -14.85 -4.42 -5.42
C PHE A 260 -14.87 -4.14 -6.93
N GLU A 261 -15.06 -5.17 -7.76
CA GLU A 261 -15.20 -5.06 -9.22
C GLU A 261 -16.30 -4.09 -9.65
N ARG A 262 -17.38 -3.99 -8.85
CA ARG A 262 -18.48 -3.04 -9.09
C ARG A 262 -18.01 -1.59 -9.20
N ARG A 263 -16.87 -1.24 -8.60
CA ARG A 263 -16.23 0.07 -8.71
C ARG A 263 -14.94 0.02 -9.53
N TRP A 264 -14.11 -1.01 -9.32
CA TRP A 264 -12.75 -1.10 -9.85
C TRP A 264 -12.58 -2.35 -10.70
N ARG A 265 -12.58 -2.19 -12.03
CA ARG A 265 -12.45 -3.30 -12.99
C ARG A 265 -11.20 -4.16 -12.79
N VAL A 266 -10.13 -3.59 -12.24
CA VAL A 266 -8.90 -4.33 -11.92
C VAL A 266 -9.16 -5.49 -10.94
N ALA A 267 -10.14 -5.37 -10.04
CA ALA A 267 -10.51 -6.47 -9.14
C ALA A 267 -11.04 -7.69 -9.92
N GLY A 268 -11.79 -7.46 -11.01
CA GLY A 268 -12.24 -8.52 -11.92
C GLY A 268 -11.08 -9.19 -12.67
N GLN A 269 -10.05 -8.42 -13.07
CA GLN A 269 -8.84 -8.99 -13.67
C GLN A 269 -8.06 -9.85 -12.67
N TYR A 270 -7.93 -9.37 -11.43
CA TYR A 270 -7.28 -10.11 -10.35
C TYR A 270 -7.98 -11.42 -10.00
N LEU A 271 -9.31 -11.46 -10.06
CA LEU A 271 -10.08 -12.70 -9.95
C LEU A 271 -9.72 -13.71 -11.04
N LEU A 272 -9.63 -13.25 -12.29
CA LEU A 272 -9.26 -14.12 -13.42
C LEU A 272 -7.86 -14.70 -13.21
N TYR A 273 -6.88 -13.90 -12.76
CA TYR A 273 -5.53 -14.39 -12.50
C TYR A 273 -5.46 -15.42 -11.37
N ILE A 274 -6.22 -15.21 -10.28
CA ILE A 274 -6.33 -16.19 -9.19
C ILE A 274 -6.94 -17.50 -9.71
N ASP A 275 -7.95 -17.43 -10.57
CA ASP A 275 -8.64 -18.60 -11.13
C ASP A 275 -7.84 -19.33 -12.22
N GLU A 276 -7.16 -18.60 -13.10
CA GLU A 276 -6.24 -19.16 -14.08
C GLU A 276 -5.08 -19.88 -13.39
N PHE A 277 -4.51 -19.29 -12.33
CA PHE A 277 -3.51 -19.97 -11.52
C PHE A 277 -4.03 -21.31 -10.97
N TRP A 278 -5.27 -21.35 -10.50
CA TRP A 278 -5.88 -22.59 -10.03
C TRP A 278 -6.09 -23.62 -11.16
N GLN A 279 -6.51 -23.17 -12.34
CA GLN A 279 -6.78 -24.05 -13.48
C GLN A 279 -5.51 -24.59 -14.16
N TYR A 280 -4.45 -23.78 -14.26
CA TYR A 280 -3.18 -24.14 -14.91
C TYR A 280 -2.10 -24.64 -13.95
N GLY A 281 -2.27 -24.43 -12.63
CA GLY A 281 -1.36 -24.91 -11.58
C GLY A 281 -1.27 -26.44 -11.45
N CYS A 282 -2.16 -27.19 -12.11
CA CYS A 282 -2.04 -28.65 -12.26
C CYS A 282 -0.95 -29.10 -13.27
N MET A 283 -0.29 -28.17 -13.98
CA MET A 283 0.69 -28.47 -15.04
C MET A 283 2.09 -27.82 -14.86
N GLY A 284 2.47 -27.43 -13.64
CA GLY A 284 3.88 -27.17 -13.28
C GLY A 284 4.49 -25.83 -13.76
N ASN A 285 3.73 -24.74 -13.74
CA ASN A 285 4.20 -23.38 -14.09
C ASN A 285 4.42 -22.47 -12.83
N PRO A 286 5.07 -21.28 -12.94
CA PRO A 286 5.71 -20.57 -11.83
C PRO A 286 4.74 -19.96 -10.79
N ASP A 287 5.31 -19.44 -9.70
CA ASP A 287 4.61 -18.88 -8.53
C ASP A 287 3.57 -17.81 -8.96
N PRO A 288 2.34 -17.79 -8.42
CA PRO A 288 1.34 -16.78 -8.77
C PRO A 288 1.82 -15.35 -8.49
N ARG A 289 2.82 -15.16 -7.62
CA ARG A 289 3.48 -13.88 -7.36
C ARG A 289 4.39 -13.42 -8.50
N ASP A 290 4.83 -14.33 -9.38
CA ASP A 290 5.59 -14.01 -10.59
C ASP A 290 4.72 -13.47 -11.74
N TYR A 291 3.40 -13.67 -11.68
CA TYR A 291 2.45 -13.20 -12.72
C TYR A 291 2.26 -11.68 -12.74
N ILE A 292 2.77 -10.96 -11.74
CA ILE A 292 2.82 -9.49 -11.72
C ILE A 292 3.70 -8.93 -12.88
N ARG A 293 4.47 -9.79 -13.57
CA ARG A 293 5.18 -9.41 -14.80
C ARG A 293 4.26 -9.10 -16.01
N ILE A 294 2.97 -9.42 -15.97
CA ILE A 294 2.02 -9.22 -17.10
C ILE A 294 1.01 -8.09 -16.79
N ILE A 295 1.49 -7.00 -16.20
CA ILE A 295 0.71 -5.76 -16.05
C ILE A 295 1.32 -4.68 -16.99
N GLU A 296 1.63 -5.07 -18.22
CA GLU A 296 1.76 -4.10 -19.33
C GLU A 296 0.38 -3.62 -19.82
N ALA A 297 -0.70 -4.27 -19.40
CA ALA A 297 -2.09 -3.94 -19.78
C ALA A 297 -2.77 -2.89 -18.89
N THR A 298 -2.23 -2.58 -17.71
CA THR A 298 -2.94 -1.79 -16.67
C THR A 298 -2.52 -0.32 -16.63
N GLU A 299 -1.39 0.05 -17.27
CA GLU A 299 -1.07 1.45 -17.56
C GLU A 299 -2.17 2.11 -18.41
N TYR A 300 -2.80 1.36 -19.33
CA TYR A 300 -3.93 1.86 -20.12
C TYR A 300 -5.23 1.98 -19.30
N GLN A 301 -5.43 1.12 -18.31
CA GLN A 301 -6.68 1.10 -17.52
C GLN A 301 -6.67 2.07 -16.34
N LEU A 302 -5.54 2.26 -15.64
CA LEU A 302 -5.40 3.28 -14.59
C LEU A 302 -5.61 4.69 -15.13
N VAL A 303 -5.10 4.99 -16.33
CA VAL A 303 -5.34 6.28 -17.01
C VAL A 303 -6.81 6.43 -17.43
N SER A 304 -7.50 5.33 -17.74
CA SER A 304 -8.93 5.34 -18.07
C SER A 304 -9.86 5.44 -16.85
N ALA A 305 -9.40 5.01 -15.67
CA ALA A 305 -10.17 5.00 -14.42
C ALA A 305 -10.15 6.33 -13.64
N ILE A 306 -9.33 7.29 -14.08
CA ILE A 306 -9.29 8.69 -13.60
C ILE A 306 -10.20 9.60 -14.46
N ARG A 307 -10.94 9.03 -15.42
CA ARG A 307 -12.06 9.68 -16.13
C ARG A 307 -13.39 9.04 -15.76
#